data_AF-A0A7T4T3T5-F1
#
_entry.id   AF-A0A7T4T3T5-F1
#
_cell.length_a   1.000
_cell.length_b   1.000
_cell.length_c   1.000
_cell.angle_alpha   90.00
_cell.angle_beta   90.00
_cell.angle_gamma   90.00
#
_symmetry.space_group_name_H-M   'P 1'
#
loop_
_entity.id
_entity.type
_entity.pdbx_description
1 polymer ?
#
loop_
_entity_poly.entity_id
_entity_poly.type
_entity_poly.pdbx_seq_one_letter_code
_entity_poly.pdbx_strand_id
1 'polypeptide(L)'
;MSAVAPKTLPIPPLEHTVEGVVRAVGAVADASTLRATEAAARAFLAGPGPALQERLRQRAAREDAAGRSWLSAWWLRDYLAVREALPLSTNVAFQINPSFLGSTRAVAVETGPGHAGPGQTDGAPDVVRAARFIHRAAAVHLAQVRGQTEQETDPRGNPVDMSQWACLAGGLRHPRPEADEIQPPRAGAAHREIGVFRAGRLFAVPVADDDGAPLPVSALAESLRAVLREAGRPDQDQGTPGSRASVVAPGALPFAAASALGSRELAPLLEDALQDPRNAAMYARPRDLLFTVSLTDEVLEDAEHLRRLAFEPSRVWALRPISYEIGLRDDWLCLHAEHSTVDGATLVAAIRRMQEVAEDADGSSRVVSGPTSAEAGRGVERAAAGENRPEEAASRSSIQGPTEPA
;
A
#
# COMPACT_ATOMS: atom_id res chain seq x y z
N MET A 1 -26.73 -10.98 -8.22
CA MET A 1 -26.79 -9.52 -8.45
C MET A 1 -25.46 -9.12 -9.07
N SER A 2 -25.45 -8.53 -10.26
CA SER A 2 -24.20 -8.08 -10.88
C SER A 2 -23.60 -6.99 -10.00
N ALA A 3 -22.36 -7.13 -9.55
CA ALA A 3 -21.69 -6.09 -8.78
C ALA A 3 -21.70 -4.80 -9.59
N VAL A 4 -22.15 -3.69 -8.97
CA VAL A 4 -22.16 -2.37 -9.61
C VAL A 4 -20.70 -1.98 -9.88
N ALA A 5 -20.38 -1.56 -11.11
CA ALA A 5 -19.02 -1.11 -11.42
C ALA A 5 -18.73 0.25 -10.74
N PRO A 6 -17.47 0.52 -10.36
CA PRO A 6 -17.08 1.85 -9.88
C PRO A 6 -17.48 2.95 -10.87
N LYS A 7 -17.82 4.13 -10.35
CA LYS A 7 -18.14 5.29 -11.20
C LYS A 7 -16.90 5.75 -11.97
N THR A 8 -17.11 6.15 -13.21
CA THR A 8 -16.04 6.64 -14.07
C THR A 8 -15.68 8.08 -13.75
N LEU A 9 -14.41 8.43 -13.96
CA LEU A 9 -13.93 9.79 -13.73
C LEU A 9 -14.56 10.73 -14.77
N PRO A 10 -15.36 11.73 -14.36
CA PRO A 10 -16.03 12.61 -15.30
C PRO A 10 -15.03 13.53 -16.00
N ILE A 11 -15.42 14.06 -17.16
CA ILE A 11 -14.74 15.18 -17.78
C ILE A 11 -15.53 16.45 -17.45
N PRO A 12 -14.93 17.43 -16.75
CA PRO A 12 -15.60 18.69 -16.45
C PRO A 12 -15.89 19.50 -17.72
N PRO A 13 -16.91 20.38 -17.71
CA PRO A 13 -17.12 21.35 -18.79
C PRO A 13 -15.88 22.21 -19.01
N LEU A 14 -15.53 22.44 -20.27
CA LEU A 14 -14.31 23.14 -20.66
C LEU A 14 -14.24 24.54 -20.06
N GLU A 15 -15.36 25.27 -20.13
CA GLU A 15 -15.49 26.63 -19.64
C GLU A 15 -15.29 26.70 -18.13
N HIS A 16 -15.86 25.73 -17.39
CA HIS A 16 -15.70 25.64 -15.93
C HIS A 16 -14.24 25.36 -15.55
N THR A 17 -13.55 24.48 -16.28
CA THR A 17 -12.12 24.22 -16.05
C THR A 17 -11.28 25.45 -16.32
N VAL A 18 -11.52 26.15 -17.43
CA VAL A 18 -10.77 27.36 -17.80
C VAL A 18 -11.02 28.49 -16.79
N GLU A 19 -12.26 28.69 -16.34
CA GLU A 19 -12.58 29.66 -15.29
C GLU A 19 -11.86 29.31 -13.98
N GLY A 20 -11.85 28.04 -13.59
CA GLY A 20 -11.14 27.56 -12.41
C GLY A 20 -9.64 27.86 -12.46
N VAL A 21 -9.01 27.67 -13.63
CA VAL A 21 -7.59 28.02 -13.83
C VAL A 21 -7.35 29.53 -13.68
N VAL A 22 -8.15 30.37 -14.34
CA VAL A 22 -8.00 31.84 -14.25
C VAL A 22 -8.17 32.30 -12.80
N ARG A 23 -9.18 31.77 -12.09
CA ARG A 23 -9.44 32.08 -10.69
C ARG A 23 -8.26 31.69 -9.79
N ALA A 24 -7.70 30.49 -10.00
CA ALA A 24 -6.54 30.02 -9.24
C ALA A 24 -5.31 30.89 -9.50
N VAL A 25 -5.05 31.27 -10.76
CA VAL A 25 -3.94 32.16 -11.12
C VAL A 25 -4.12 33.54 -10.49
N GLY A 26 -5.34 34.10 -10.53
CA GLY A 26 -5.62 35.42 -9.95
C GLY A 26 -5.44 35.52 -8.44
N ALA A 27 -5.42 34.38 -7.73
CA ALA A 27 -5.15 34.33 -6.30
C ALA A 27 -3.65 34.44 -5.94
N VAL A 28 -2.74 34.14 -6.89
CA VAL A 28 -1.30 34.03 -6.61
C VAL A 28 -0.41 34.89 -7.51
N ALA A 29 -0.90 35.29 -8.69
CA ALA A 29 -0.13 36.00 -9.69
C ALA A 29 -0.38 37.52 -9.67
N ASP A 30 0.55 38.29 -10.21
CA ASP A 30 0.38 39.72 -10.38
C ASP A 30 -0.68 40.06 -11.47
N ALA A 31 -1.10 41.32 -11.47
CA ALA A 31 -2.15 41.80 -12.37
C ALA A 31 -1.76 41.69 -13.87
N SER A 32 -0.47 41.72 -14.21
CA SER A 32 -0.03 41.61 -15.60
C SER A 32 -0.14 40.16 -16.09
N THR A 33 0.26 39.21 -15.25
CA THR A 33 0.18 37.77 -15.48
C THR A 33 -1.28 37.31 -15.53
N LEU A 34 -2.14 37.81 -14.63
CA LEU A 34 -3.56 37.51 -14.67
C LEU A 34 -4.20 37.97 -15.98
N ARG A 35 -3.96 39.22 -16.42
CA ARG A 35 -4.49 39.72 -17.71
C ARG A 35 -4.02 38.90 -18.90
N ALA A 36 -2.75 38.49 -18.91
CA ALA A 36 -2.21 37.61 -19.96
C ALA A 36 -2.89 36.23 -19.94
N THR A 37 -3.11 35.67 -18.75
CA THR A 37 -3.80 34.39 -18.55
C THR A 37 -5.26 34.46 -19.03
N GLU A 38 -5.98 35.52 -18.68
CA GLU A 38 -7.35 35.76 -19.15
C GLU A 38 -7.44 35.87 -20.68
N ALA A 39 -6.47 36.55 -21.30
CA ALA A 39 -6.41 36.64 -22.76
C ALA A 39 -6.14 35.27 -23.40
N ALA A 40 -5.19 34.50 -22.85
CA ALA A 40 -4.89 33.15 -23.30
C ALA A 40 -6.09 32.20 -23.11
N ALA A 41 -6.81 32.31 -21.99
CA ALA A 41 -8.02 31.55 -21.70
C ALA A 41 -9.11 31.82 -22.75
N ARG A 42 -9.38 33.09 -23.08
CA ARG A 42 -10.33 33.46 -24.14
C ARG A 42 -9.91 32.91 -25.51
N ALA A 43 -8.63 33.02 -25.85
CA ALA A 43 -8.09 32.50 -27.11
C ALA A 43 -8.18 30.96 -27.18
N PHE A 44 -7.94 30.27 -26.06
CA PHE A 44 -8.05 28.81 -25.98
C PHE A 44 -9.49 28.35 -26.19
N LEU A 45 -10.46 28.99 -25.52
CA LEU A 45 -11.89 28.70 -25.66
C LEU A 45 -12.41 28.98 -27.08
N ALA A 46 -11.97 30.07 -27.70
CA ALA A 46 -12.36 30.43 -29.07
C ALA A 46 -11.62 29.64 -30.16
N GLY A 47 -10.53 28.96 -29.81
CA GLY A 47 -9.65 28.27 -30.74
C GLY A 47 -9.60 26.76 -30.49
N PRO A 48 -8.46 26.22 -30.01
CA PRO A 48 -8.24 24.77 -29.96
C PRO A 48 -9.02 24.03 -28.86
N GLY A 49 -9.50 24.73 -27.83
CA GLY A 49 -10.12 24.14 -26.65
C GLY A 49 -11.26 23.17 -26.95
N PRO A 50 -12.30 23.56 -27.71
CA PRO A 50 -13.43 22.69 -28.05
C PRO A 50 -13.02 21.39 -28.76
N ALA A 51 -12.08 21.46 -29.71
CA ALA A 51 -11.59 20.29 -30.43
C ALA A 51 -10.79 19.35 -29.51
N LEU A 52 -9.99 19.89 -28.59
CA LEU A 52 -9.25 19.10 -27.60
C LEU A 52 -10.19 18.45 -26.58
N GLN A 53 -11.20 19.18 -26.11
CA GLN A 53 -12.23 18.66 -25.20
C GLN A 53 -12.97 17.48 -25.83
N GLU A 54 -13.32 17.57 -27.12
CA GLU A 54 -14.01 16.48 -27.81
C GLU A 54 -13.11 15.25 -27.96
N ARG A 55 -11.84 15.42 -28.31
CA ARG A 55 -10.86 14.32 -28.34
C ARG A 55 -10.70 13.67 -26.96
N LEU A 56 -10.75 14.46 -25.89
CA LEU A 56 -10.70 13.96 -24.52
C LEU A 56 -11.95 13.12 -24.18
N ARG A 57 -13.15 13.57 -24.58
CA ARG A 57 -14.40 12.79 -24.42
C ARG A 57 -14.35 11.47 -25.16
N GLN A 58 -13.87 11.47 -26.40
CA GLN A 58 -13.69 10.24 -27.17
C GLN A 58 -12.69 9.28 -26.51
N ARG A 59 -11.61 9.81 -25.94
CA ARG A 59 -10.68 9.00 -25.13
C ARG A 59 -11.39 8.42 -23.91
N ALA A 60 -12.14 9.23 -23.17
CA ALA A 60 -12.83 8.75 -21.97
C ALA A 60 -13.85 7.66 -22.27
N ALA A 61 -14.63 7.78 -23.33
CA ALA A 61 -15.54 6.72 -23.76
C ALA A 61 -14.79 5.41 -24.10
N ARG A 62 -13.61 5.50 -24.75
CA ARG A 62 -12.80 4.32 -25.07
C ARG A 62 -12.17 3.66 -23.84
N GLU A 63 -11.65 4.45 -22.89
CA GLU A 63 -11.04 3.92 -21.67
C GLU A 63 -12.11 3.33 -20.74
N ASP A 64 -13.28 3.98 -20.64
CA ASP A 64 -14.44 3.48 -19.88
C ASP A 64 -14.93 2.13 -20.42
N ALA A 65 -15.07 1.99 -21.75
CA ALA A 65 -15.43 0.72 -22.39
C ALA A 65 -14.44 -0.42 -22.07
N ALA A 66 -13.22 -0.08 -21.62
CA ALA A 66 -12.19 -1.02 -21.20
C ALA A 66 -12.00 -1.07 -19.67
N GLY A 67 -12.93 -0.49 -18.89
CA GLY A 67 -12.94 -0.48 -17.44
C GLY A 67 -11.88 0.42 -16.80
N ARG A 68 -11.42 1.48 -17.49
CA ARG A 68 -10.35 2.36 -17.03
C ARG A 68 -10.75 3.83 -17.02
N SER A 69 -10.08 4.60 -16.16
CA SER A 69 -10.13 6.06 -16.20
C SER A 69 -9.40 6.60 -17.44
N TRP A 70 -9.91 7.68 -18.01
CA TRP A 70 -9.28 8.38 -19.12
C TRP A 70 -7.90 8.96 -18.77
N LEU A 71 -7.68 9.22 -17.48
CA LEU A 71 -6.50 9.89 -16.93
C LEU A 71 -5.43 8.89 -16.45
N SER A 72 -5.81 7.70 -15.98
CA SER A 72 -4.91 6.84 -15.19
C SER A 72 -3.61 6.48 -15.91
N ALA A 73 -3.67 6.10 -17.19
CA ALA A 73 -2.46 5.75 -17.96
C ALA A 73 -1.56 6.96 -18.25
N TRP A 74 -2.13 8.16 -18.41
CA TRP A 74 -1.35 9.39 -18.57
C TRP A 74 -0.70 9.79 -17.24
N TRP A 75 -1.45 9.71 -16.15
CA TRP A 75 -0.96 10.01 -14.81
C TRP A 75 0.19 9.09 -14.39
N LEU A 76 0.04 7.78 -14.61
CA LEU A 76 1.11 6.82 -14.34
C LEU A 76 2.35 7.11 -15.19
N ARG A 77 2.17 7.47 -16.46
CA ARG A 77 3.30 7.82 -17.34
C ARG A 77 4.09 9.03 -16.82
N ASP A 78 3.41 10.03 -16.27
CA ASP A 78 4.07 11.20 -15.70
C ASP A 78 4.96 10.82 -14.49
N TYR A 79 4.48 9.94 -13.61
CA TYR A 79 5.31 9.39 -12.53
C TYR A 79 6.52 8.61 -13.05
N LEU A 80 6.31 7.74 -14.06
CA LEU A 80 7.37 6.90 -14.63
C LEU A 80 8.42 7.71 -15.42
N ALA A 81 8.05 8.90 -15.89
CA ALA A 81 8.97 9.84 -16.54
C ALA A 81 9.84 10.62 -15.55
N VAL A 82 9.55 10.59 -14.23
CA VAL A 82 10.42 11.19 -13.21
C VAL A 82 11.78 10.51 -13.21
N ARG A 83 12.84 11.31 -13.32
CA ARG A 83 14.23 10.83 -13.43
C ARG A 83 15.08 11.09 -12.18
N GLU A 84 14.56 11.88 -11.24
CA GLU A 84 15.19 12.22 -9.97
C GLU A 84 14.99 11.12 -8.92
N ALA A 85 15.64 11.25 -7.76
CA ALA A 85 15.54 10.29 -6.67
C ALA A 85 14.11 10.21 -6.13
N LEU A 86 13.53 9.01 -6.10
CA LEU A 86 12.14 8.83 -5.67
C LEU A 86 11.86 9.22 -4.21
N PRO A 87 12.71 8.91 -3.20
CA PRO A 87 12.50 9.28 -1.79
C PRO A 87 12.28 10.77 -1.51
N LEU A 88 12.64 11.66 -2.44
CA LEU A 88 12.54 13.12 -2.29
C LEU A 88 11.58 13.78 -3.29
N SER A 89 11.24 13.07 -4.37
CA SER A 89 10.43 13.62 -5.45
C SER A 89 8.99 13.12 -5.40
N THR A 90 8.80 11.80 -5.25
CA THR A 90 7.48 11.18 -5.40
C THR A 90 7.11 10.24 -4.27
N ASN A 91 8.07 9.49 -3.72
CA ASN A 91 7.76 8.49 -2.69
C ASN A 91 7.32 9.17 -1.39
N VAL A 92 6.52 8.43 -0.64
CA VAL A 92 5.89 8.91 0.58
C VAL A 92 6.14 7.94 1.71
N ALA A 93 6.24 8.48 2.93
CA ALA A 93 6.35 7.72 4.16
C ALA A 93 5.23 8.12 5.13
N PHE A 94 4.63 7.12 5.78
CA PHE A 94 3.56 7.30 6.77
C PHE A 94 3.93 6.53 8.03
N GLN A 95 4.08 7.26 9.15
CA GLN A 95 4.15 6.62 10.45
C GLN A 95 2.83 5.90 10.74
N ILE A 96 2.93 4.66 11.20
CA ILE A 96 1.78 3.85 11.62
C ILE A 96 1.74 3.87 13.14
N ASN A 97 0.57 4.16 13.71
CA ASN A 97 0.37 4.04 15.15
C ASN A 97 0.49 2.56 15.57
N PRO A 98 1.47 2.18 16.43
CA PRO A 98 1.76 0.79 16.76
C PRO A 98 0.87 0.21 17.87
N SER A 99 -0.05 1.00 18.44
CA SER A 99 -0.87 0.61 19.61
C SER A 99 -1.69 -0.67 19.43
N PHE A 100 -2.06 -1.03 18.20
CA PHE A 100 -2.79 -2.28 17.89
C PHE A 100 -1.93 -3.54 18.06
N LEU A 101 -0.61 -3.41 18.12
CA LEU A 101 0.30 -4.54 18.33
C LEU A 101 0.41 -4.91 19.82
N GLY A 102 -0.19 -4.16 20.74
CA GLY A 102 -0.04 -4.35 22.18
C GLY A 102 1.41 -4.22 22.66
N SER A 103 1.61 -3.89 23.94
CA SER A 103 2.94 -4.03 24.53
C SER A 103 3.17 -5.50 24.89
N THR A 104 4.31 -6.07 24.49
CA THR A 104 4.78 -7.39 24.97
C THR A 104 4.96 -7.45 26.50
N ARG A 105 4.82 -6.31 27.22
CA ARG A 105 4.92 -6.21 28.68
C ARG A 105 3.66 -6.50 29.49
N ALA A 106 2.49 -6.74 28.89
CA ALA A 106 1.28 -7.09 29.67
C ALA A 106 1.39 -8.44 30.42
N VAL A 107 2.50 -9.17 30.26
CA VAL A 107 2.80 -10.43 30.98
C VAL A 107 4.06 -10.32 31.87
N ALA A 108 4.70 -9.14 31.95
CA ALA A 108 5.76 -8.92 32.92
C ALA A 108 5.12 -8.68 34.30
N VAL A 109 5.20 -9.72 35.14
CA VAL A 109 4.88 -9.75 36.57
C VAL A 109 5.16 -8.40 37.23
N GLU A 110 4.22 -7.93 38.04
CA GLU A 110 4.35 -6.78 38.94
C GLU A 110 5.63 -6.90 39.79
N THR A 111 6.74 -6.34 39.31
CA THR A 111 7.94 -6.13 40.13
C THR A 111 8.32 -4.66 40.09
N GLY A 112 7.71 -3.90 41.00
CA GLY A 112 8.24 -2.67 41.59
C GLY A 112 8.17 -1.38 40.74
N PRO A 113 8.15 -0.20 41.40
CA PRO A 113 8.02 1.08 40.73
C PRO A 113 9.38 1.53 40.16
N GLY A 114 9.71 1.05 38.96
CA GLY A 114 10.84 1.52 38.16
C GLY A 114 10.38 2.50 37.08
N HIS A 115 11.02 3.66 36.98
CA HIS A 115 10.68 4.80 36.11
C HIS A 115 11.02 4.57 34.63
N ALA A 116 10.46 3.55 33.99
CA ALA A 116 10.51 3.45 32.53
C ALA A 116 9.37 4.30 31.93
N GLY A 117 9.71 5.39 31.24
CA GLY A 117 8.75 6.13 30.43
C GLY A 117 8.18 5.26 29.30
N PRO A 118 7.03 5.63 28.73
CA PRO A 118 6.49 4.94 27.54
C PRO A 118 7.53 4.96 26.41
N GLY A 119 7.82 3.79 25.82
CA GLY A 119 8.73 3.64 24.68
C GLY A 119 10.15 3.13 24.97
N GLN A 120 10.56 2.92 26.23
CA GLN A 120 11.88 2.36 26.56
C GLN A 120 11.82 0.86 26.89
N THR A 121 12.42 0.06 26.02
CA THR A 121 12.71 -1.37 26.22
C THR A 121 13.82 -1.57 27.27
N ASP A 122 13.89 -2.75 27.90
CA ASP A 122 14.97 -3.15 28.82
C ASP A 122 16.33 -3.36 28.11
N GLY A 123 16.52 -2.78 26.91
CA GLY A 123 17.68 -2.92 26.03
C GLY A 123 17.63 -4.09 25.03
N ALA A 124 16.73 -5.06 25.22
CA ALA A 124 16.57 -6.22 24.33
C ALA A 124 15.67 -5.92 23.11
N PRO A 125 16.05 -6.35 21.88
CA PRO A 125 15.21 -6.18 20.69
C PRO A 125 13.84 -6.89 20.78
N ASP A 126 12.74 -6.17 20.58
CA ASP A 126 11.38 -6.74 20.52
C ASP A 126 11.06 -7.33 19.14
N VAL A 127 11.63 -8.51 18.90
CA VAL A 127 11.42 -9.28 17.67
C VAL A 127 9.98 -9.78 17.54
N VAL A 128 9.28 -9.98 18.67
CA VAL A 128 7.91 -10.52 18.65
C VAL A 128 6.94 -9.45 18.14
N ARG A 129 7.08 -8.18 18.57
CA ARG A 129 6.30 -7.06 18.03
C ARG A 129 6.48 -6.92 16.51
N ALA A 130 7.72 -7.00 16.04
CA ALA A 130 8.01 -6.99 14.60
C ALA A 130 7.36 -8.18 13.86
N ALA A 131 7.46 -9.39 14.40
CA ALA A 131 6.83 -10.58 13.82
C ALA A 131 5.30 -10.49 13.77
N ARG A 132 4.66 -9.95 14.81
CA ARG A 132 3.20 -9.70 14.85
C ARG A 132 2.77 -8.74 13.75
N PHE A 133 3.50 -7.65 13.56
CA PHE A 133 3.22 -6.74 12.46
C PHE A 133 3.39 -7.41 11.10
N ILE A 134 4.50 -8.13 10.88
CA ILE A 134 4.77 -8.82 9.62
C ILE A 134 3.69 -9.86 9.32
N HIS A 135 3.23 -10.62 10.31
CA HIS A 135 2.13 -11.57 10.15
C HIS A 135 0.86 -10.87 9.63
N ARG A 136 0.48 -9.76 10.26
CA ARG A 136 -0.71 -8.96 9.90
C ARG A 136 -0.59 -8.34 8.51
N ALA A 137 0.58 -7.78 8.18
CA ALA A 137 0.87 -7.26 6.85
C ALA A 137 0.81 -8.38 5.81
N ALA A 138 1.44 -9.52 6.07
CA ALA A 138 1.41 -10.67 5.19
C ALA A 138 -0.01 -11.20 4.94
N ALA A 139 -0.86 -11.26 5.97
CA ALA A 139 -2.25 -11.68 5.82
C ALA A 139 -2.99 -10.85 4.75
N VAL A 140 -2.88 -9.52 4.83
CA VAL A 140 -3.54 -8.58 3.88
C VAL A 140 -2.91 -8.66 2.49
N HIS A 141 -1.57 -8.64 2.41
CA HIS A 141 -0.87 -8.74 1.13
C HIS A 141 -1.14 -10.07 0.42
N LEU A 142 -1.12 -11.19 1.14
CA LEU A 142 -1.37 -12.51 0.56
C LEU A 142 -2.84 -12.69 0.17
N ALA A 143 -3.79 -12.10 0.91
CA ALA A 143 -5.19 -12.06 0.49
C ALA A 143 -5.34 -11.40 -0.89
N GLN A 144 -4.61 -10.31 -1.14
CA GLN A 144 -4.56 -9.71 -2.48
C GLN A 144 -3.97 -10.62 -3.53
N VAL A 145 -2.84 -11.28 -3.24
CA VAL A 145 -2.22 -12.23 -4.18
C VAL A 145 -3.16 -13.38 -4.53
N ARG A 146 -3.98 -13.84 -3.56
CA ARG A 146 -4.97 -14.91 -3.76
C ARG A 146 -6.29 -14.43 -4.39
N GLY A 147 -6.45 -13.13 -4.66
CA GLY A 147 -7.70 -12.56 -5.18
C GLY A 147 -8.85 -12.59 -4.18
N GLN A 148 -8.54 -12.59 -2.89
CA GLN A 148 -9.49 -12.67 -1.76
C GLN A 148 -9.72 -11.33 -1.06
N THR A 149 -9.13 -10.26 -1.58
CA THR A 149 -9.35 -8.90 -1.05
C THR A 149 -10.79 -8.47 -1.30
N GLU A 150 -11.49 -8.10 -0.23
CA GLU A 150 -12.86 -7.61 -0.32
C GLU A 150 -12.94 -6.24 -1.03
N GLN A 151 -14.05 -6.02 -1.72
CA GLN A 151 -14.35 -4.77 -2.42
C GLN A 151 -14.43 -3.60 -1.44
N GLU A 152 -13.62 -2.57 -1.65
CA GLU A 152 -13.72 -1.32 -0.89
C GLU A 152 -14.92 -0.49 -1.34
N THR A 153 -15.53 0.24 -0.41
CA THR A 153 -16.65 1.14 -0.68
C THR A 153 -16.41 2.53 -0.12
N ASP A 154 -16.93 3.56 -0.80
CA ASP A 154 -16.97 4.91 -0.28
C ASP A 154 -17.94 5.00 0.94
N PRO A 155 -17.96 6.13 1.70
CA PRO A 155 -18.88 6.29 2.83
C PRO A 155 -20.38 6.23 2.49
N ARG A 156 -20.74 6.21 1.20
CA ARG A 156 -22.10 6.07 0.69
C ARG A 156 -22.39 4.64 0.19
N GLY A 157 -21.45 3.70 0.37
CA GLY A 157 -21.58 2.31 -0.04
C GLY A 157 -21.33 2.07 -1.53
N ASN A 158 -20.83 3.05 -2.30
CA ASN A 158 -20.49 2.82 -3.71
C ASN A 158 -19.13 2.09 -3.79
N PRO A 159 -18.96 1.12 -4.70
CA PRO A 159 -17.69 0.45 -4.89
C PRO A 159 -16.62 1.42 -5.41
N VAL A 160 -15.41 1.27 -4.87
CA VAL A 160 -14.21 2.02 -5.27
C VAL A 160 -13.36 1.16 -6.21
N ASP A 161 -12.62 1.80 -7.12
CA ASP A 161 -11.68 1.07 -7.97
C ASP A 161 -10.62 0.33 -7.14
N MET A 162 -10.40 -0.95 -7.44
CA MET A 162 -9.47 -1.81 -6.71
C MET A 162 -8.12 -1.98 -7.41
N SER A 163 -7.86 -1.28 -8.52
CA SER A 163 -6.65 -1.50 -9.32
C SER A 163 -5.36 -1.20 -8.55
N GLN A 164 -5.39 -0.21 -7.65
CA GLN A 164 -4.25 0.17 -6.82
C GLN A 164 -3.84 -0.91 -5.82
N TRP A 165 -4.75 -1.82 -5.44
CA TRP A 165 -4.41 -2.91 -4.53
C TRP A 165 -3.37 -3.87 -5.12
N ALA A 166 -3.17 -3.85 -6.45
CA ALA A 166 -2.10 -4.59 -7.10
C ALA A 166 -0.70 -4.31 -6.51
N CYS A 167 -0.47 -3.13 -5.93
CA CYS A 167 0.80 -2.78 -5.26
C CYS A 167 1.11 -3.72 -4.07
N LEU A 168 0.10 -4.31 -3.43
CA LEU A 168 0.28 -5.24 -2.31
C LEU A 168 0.75 -6.63 -2.77
N ALA A 169 0.62 -6.97 -4.05
CA ALA A 169 1.08 -8.26 -4.56
C ALA A 169 2.62 -8.31 -4.73
N GLY A 170 3.31 -7.18 -4.60
CA GLY A 170 4.74 -7.02 -4.86
C GLY A 170 4.99 -6.34 -6.20
N GLY A 171 6.09 -6.70 -6.87
CA GLY A 171 6.55 -6.02 -8.08
C GLY A 171 7.69 -5.05 -7.83
N LEU A 172 8.11 -4.35 -8.89
CA LEU A 172 9.30 -3.51 -8.86
C LEU A 172 9.17 -2.41 -9.91
N ARG A 173 9.46 -1.17 -9.53
CA ARG A 173 9.72 -0.10 -10.49
C ARG A 173 11.14 -0.27 -11.04
N HIS A 174 11.25 -0.63 -12.31
CA HIS A 174 12.51 -0.87 -12.98
C HIS A 174 12.98 0.40 -13.72
N PRO A 175 14.15 0.95 -13.38
CA PRO A 175 14.72 2.09 -14.09
C PRO A 175 15.02 1.78 -15.56
N ARG A 176 14.60 2.66 -16.46
CA ARG A 176 14.93 2.61 -17.90
C ARG A 176 15.40 3.99 -18.36
N PRO A 177 16.14 4.16 -19.47
CA PRO A 177 16.71 5.45 -19.85
C PRO A 177 15.72 6.63 -19.93
N GLU A 178 14.55 6.43 -20.52
CA GLU A 178 13.58 7.51 -20.78
C GLU A 178 12.42 7.54 -19.78
N ALA A 179 11.81 6.39 -19.50
CA ALA A 179 10.70 6.25 -18.57
C ALA A 179 10.72 4.86 -17.94
N ASP A 180 10.59 4.81 -16.62
CA ASP A 180 10.64 3.57 -15.86
C ASP A 180 9.47 2.65 -16.18
N GLU A 181 9.58 1.39 -15.75
CA GLU A 181 8.57 0.37 -15.99
C GLU A 181 8.14 -0.27 -14.66
N ILE A 182 6.84 -0.40 -14.42
CA ILE A 182 6.35 -1.25 -13.33
C ILE A 182 6.34 -2.71 -13.79
N GLN A 183 7.22 -3.50 -13.18
CA GLN A 183 7.26 -4.94 -13.38
C GLN A 183 6.40 -5.64 -12.32
N PRO A 184 5.30 -6.32 -12.71
CA PRO A 184 4.47 -7.04 -11.77
C PRO A 184 5.21 -8.26 -11.20
N PRO A 185 4.86 -8.74 -10.00
CA PRO A 185 5.42 -9.98 -9.47
C PRO A 185 5.11 -11.16 -10.41
N ARG A 186 5.99 -12.17 -10.43
CA ARG A 186 5.80 -13.45 -11.12
C ARG A 186 5.35 -14.55 -10.17
N ALA A 187 5.78 -14.46 -8.91
CA ALA A 187 5.43 -15.45 -7.89
C ALA A 187 3.94 -15.38 -7.49
N GLY A 188 3.39 -16.54 -7.08
CA GLY A 188 2.07 -16.67 -6.47
C GLY A 188 2.10 -16.47 -4.94
N ALA A 189 1.06 -16.91 -4.24
CA ALA A 189 0.96 -16.78 -2.78
C ALA A 189 1.72 -17.88 -2.00
N ALA A 190 1.77 -19.11 -2.54
CA ALA A 190 2.44 -20.24 -1.90
C ALA A 190 3.94 -19.98 -1.71
N HIS A 191 4.46 -20.32 -0.52
CA HIS A 191 5.88 -20.15 -0.14
C HIS A 191 6.43 -18.73 -0.37
N ARG A 192 5.56 -17.73 -0.38
CA ARG A 192 5.96 -16.36 -0.69
C ARG A 192 6.95 -15.83 0.34
N GLU A 193 7.91 -15.04 -0.12
CA GLU A 193 8.95 -14.43 0.71
C GLU A 193 8.75 -12.91 0.87
N ILE A 194 9.25 -12.36 1.97
CA ILE A 194 9.52 -10.93 2.14
C ILE A 194 11.03 -10.67 2.12
N GLY A 195 11.41 -9.44 1.84
CA GLY A 195 12.79 -8.99 2.02
C GLY A 195 12.98 -8.33 3.37
N VAL A 196 13.96 -8.79 4.15
CA VAL A 196 14.34 -8.14 5.41
C VAL A 196 15.69 -7.47 5.23
N PHE A 197 15.72 -6.14 5.33
CA PHE A 197 16.95 -5.36 5.36
C PHE A 197 17.49 -5.27 6.79
N ARG A 198 18.74 -5.70 6.96
CA ARG A 198 19.47 -5.56 8.21
C ARG A 198 20.94 -5.38 7.91
N ALA A 199 21.57 -4.41 8.60
CA ALA A 199 23.01 -4.14 8.47
C ALA A 199 23.48 -3.97 7.00
N GLY A 200 22.65 -3.36 6.14
CA GLY A 200 22.95 -3.15 4.72
C GLY A 200 22.82 -4.39 3.83
N ARG A 201 22.40 -5.53 4.37
CA ARG A 201 22.16 -6.79 3.63
C ARG A 201 20.66 -7.00 3.45
N LEU A 202 20.29 -7.70 2.38
CA LEU A 202 18.94 -8.21 2.12
C LEU A 202 18.87 -9.69 2.47
N PHE A 203 17.91 -10.07 3.30
CA PHE A 203 17.59 -11.47 3.62
C PHE A 203 16.21 -11.78 3.07
N ALA A 204 16.08 -12.89 2.35
CA ALA A 204 14.76 -13.38 1.97
C ALA A 204 14.21 -14.28 3.08
N VAL A 205 13.01 -13.99 3.54
CA VAL A 205 12.36 -14.69 4.65
C VAL A 205 11.00 -15.20 4.18
N PRO A 206 10.73 -16.51 4.23
CA PRO A 206 9.40 -17.05 3.96
C PRO A 206 8.36 -16.41 4.88
N VAL A 207 7.21 -16.06 4.32
CA VAL A 207 6.09 -15.45 5.05
C VAL A 207 4.77 -16.19 4.82
N ALA A 208 4.75 -17.14 3.88
CA ALA A 208 3.58 -17.94 3.57
C ALA A 208 3.89 -19.43 3.53
N ASP A 209 2.89 -20.26 3.84
CA ASP A 209 2.91 -21.71 3.68
C ASP A 209 2.54 -22.15 2.25
N ASP A 210 2.34 -23.45 2.07
CA ASP A 210 2.00 -24.10 0.80
C ASP A 210 0.64 -23.64 0.24
N ASP A 211 -0.30 -23.29 1.12
CA ASP A 211 -1.63 -22.77 0.76
C ASP A 211 -1.62 -21.25 0.55
N GLY A 212 -0.47 -20.61 0.79
CA GLY A 212 -0.29 -19.17 0.70
C GLY A 212 -0.86 -18.42 1.89
N ALA A 213 -1.17 -19.08 3.00
CA ALA A 213 -1.58 -18.44 4.25
C ALA A 213 -0.36 -17.90 5.02
N PRO A 214 -0.50 -16.81 5.79
CA PRO A 214 0.63 -16.21 6.51
C PRO A 214 1.18 -17.16 7.57
N LEU A 215 2.51 -17.27 7.66
CA LEU A 215 3.16 -18.08 8.69
C LEU A 215 2.85 -17.56 10.11
N PRO A 216 2.80 -18.45 11.12
CA PRO A 216 2.57 -18.05 12.51
C PRO A 216 3.61 -17.05 13.03
N VAL A 217 3.18 -16.19 13.95
CA VAL A 217 4.05 -15.17 14.59
C VAL A 217 5.32 -15.79 15.19
N SER A 218 5.23 -16.98 15.79
CA SER A 218 6.38 -17.69 16.37
C SER A 218 7.44 -18.04 15.32
N ALA A 219 7.03 -18.61 14.19
CA ALA A 219 7.92 -18.97 13.08
C ALA A 219 8.56 -17.73 12.43
N LEU A 220 7.79 -16.65 12.27
CA LEU A 220 8.32 -15.37 11.80
C LEU A 220 9.34 -14.80 12.80
N ALA A 221 9.05 -14.82 14.10
CA ALA A 221 9.97 -14.34 15.13
C ALA A 221 11.28 -15.15 15.15
N GLU A 222 11.22 -16.47 14.97
CA GLU A 222 12.41 -17.32 14.82
C GLU A 222 13.24 -16.94 13.59
N SER A 223 12.57 -16.70 12.46
CA SER A 223 13.21 -16.26 11.22
C SER A 223 13.90 -14.90 11.39
N LEU A 224 13.23 -13.94 12.02
CA LEU A 224 13.82 -12.63 12.33
C LEU A 224 15.02 -12.75 13.29
N ARG A 225 14.94 -13.61 14.32
CA ARG A 225 16.10 -13.89 15.19
C ARG A 225 17.27 -14.49 14.41
N ALA A 226 17.00 -15.37 13.43
CA ALA A 226 18.03 -15.91 12.56
C ALA A 226 18.68 -14.81 11.70
N VAL A 227 17.88 -13.91 11.11
CA VAL A 227 18.38 -12.74 10.38
C VAL A 227 19.27 -11.86 11.28
N LEU A 228 18.85 -11.58 12.51
CA LEU A 228 19.64 -10.78 13.45
C LEU A 228 20.96 -11.44 13.86
N ARG A 229 20.98 -12.77 14.01
CA ARG A 229 22.22 -13.53 14.27
C ARG A 229 23.17 -13.49 13.08
N GLU A 230 22.65 -13.73 11.88
CA GLU A 230 23.45 -13.79 10.64
C GLU A 230 23.96 -12.41 10.20
N ALA A 231 23.17 -11.36 10.40
CA ALA A 231 23.60 -10.00 10.08
C ALA A 231 24.75 -9.50 10.98
N GLY A 232 25.00 -10.17 12.12
CA GLY A 232 25.93 -9.71 13.14
C GLY A 232 25.43 -8.45 13.86
N ARG A 233 26.01 -8.14 15.02
CA ARG A 233 25.89 -6.78 15.57
C ARG A 233 26.81 -5.88 14.74
N PRO A 234 26.35 -4.70 14.25
CA PRO A 234 27.29 -3.69 13.78
C PRO A 234 28.30 -3.45 14.91
N ASP A 235 29.59 -3.48 14.58
CA ASP A 235 30.65 -3.09 15.53
C ASP A 235 30.24 -1.75 16.14
N GLN A 236 30.09 -1.72 17.46
CA GLN A 236 29.82 -0.48 18.20
C GLN A 236 31.09 0.40 18.33
N ASP A 237 32.21 -0.03 17.75
CA ASP A 237 33.45 0.74 17.69
C ASP A 237 33.42 1.72 16.51
N GLN A 238 32.67 2.82 16.70
CA GLN A 238 33.07 4.17 16.29
C GLN A 238 32.12 5.19 16.90
N GLY A 239 32.65 5.98 17.84
CA GLY A 239 31.93 6.83 18.80
C GLY A 239 31.25 8.07 18.23
N THR A 240 30.35 7.92 17.26
CA THR A 240 29.45 9.00 16.84
C THR A 240 28.00 8.54 16.95
N PRO A 241 27.20 9.11 17.87
CA PRO A 241 25.76 8.89 17.91
C PRO A 241 25.15 9.17 16.54
N GLY A 242 24.49 8.17 15.95
CA GLY A 242 23.79 8.31 14.68
C GLY A 242 24.56 7.89 13.41
N SER A 243 25.83 7.45 13.51
CA SER A 243 26.55 6.87 12.36
C SER A 243 26.35 5.34 12.31
N ARG A 244 25.88 4.82 11.18
CA ARG A 244 25.87 3.36 10.94
C ARG A 244 27.28 2.93 10.56
N ALA A 245 27.89 2.03 11.33
CA ALA A 245 29.03 1.26 10.83
C ALA A 245 28.60 0.57 9.53
N SER A 246 29.37 0.77 8.45
CA SER A 246 29.16 0.01 7.21
C SER A 246 29.54 -1.44 7.49
N VAL A 247 28.54 -2.30 7.64
CA VAL A 247 28.72 -3.74 7.97
C VAL A 247 28.88 -4.59 6.69
N VAL A 248 28.91 -3.95 5.53
CA VAL A 248 29.30 -4.59 4.26
C VAL A 248 30.81 -4.46 4.10
N ALA A 249 31.42 -5.40 3.37
CA ALA A 249 32.86 -5.47 3.18
C ALA A 249 33.45 -4.10 2.78
N PRO A 250 34.68 -3.75 3.18
CA PRO A 250 35.30 -2.48 2.80
C PRO A 250 35.18 -2.21 1.29
N GLY A 251 34.60 -1.07 0.92
CA GLY A 251 34.33 -0.69 -0.47
C GLY A 251 33.01 -1.19 -1.05
N ALA A 252 32.23 -1.99 -0.33
CA ALA A 252 30.87 -2.38 -0.72
C ALA A 252 29.83 -1.37 -0.20
N LEU A 253 28.77 -1.18 -1.00
CA LEU A 253 27.62 -0.36 -0.62
C LEU A 253 26.53 -1.25 0.02
N PRO A 254 25.74 -0.72 0.97
CA PRO A 254 24.52 -1.38 1.39
C PRO A 254 23.64 -1.73 0.19
N PHE A 255 22.99 -2.89 0.22
CA PHE A 255 22.18 -3.39 -0.89
C PHE A 255 21.22 -2.32 -1.41
N ALA A 256 20.47 -1.67 -0.52
CA ALA A 256 19.45 -0.69 -0.87
C ALA A 256 19.99 0.70 -1.27
N ALA A 257 21.29 0.95 -1.15
CA ALA A 257 21.87 2.27 -1.40
C ALA A 257 21.62 2.76 -2.83
N ALA A 258 21.76 1.86 -3.82
CA ALA A 258 21.58 2.21 -5.23
C ALA A 258 20.16 2.71 -5.53
N SER A 259 19.14 2.24 -4.79
CA SER A 259 17.75 2.67 -5.00
C SER A 259 17.48 4.12 -4.59
N ALA A 260 18.40 4.77 -3.87
CA ALA A 260 18.31 6.19 -3.55
C ALA A 260 18.73 7.08 -4.74
N LEU A 261 19.37 6.53 -5.77
CA LEU A 261 19.69 7.26 -6.99
C LEU A 261 18.43 7.46 -7.83
N GLY A 262 18.34 8.60 -8.50
CA GLY A 262 17.33 8.83 -9.53
C GLY A 262 17.55 7.91 -10.73
N SER A 263 16.46 7.56 -11.41
CA SER A 263 16.51 6.63 -12.55
C SER A 263 17.45 7.10 -13.67
N ARG A 264 17.71 8.41 -13.82
CA ARG A 264 18.73 8.93 -14.76
C ARG A 264 20.10 8.30 -14.52
N GLU A 265 20.55 8.28 -13.28
CA GLU A 265 21.86 7.76 -12.90
C GLU A 265 21.83 6.24 -12.75
N LEU A 266 20.73 5.71 -12.18
CA LEU A 266 20.64 4.29 -11.87
C LEU A 266 20.47 3.40 -13.10
N ALA A 267 19.73 3.83 -14.12
CA ALA A 267 19.43 3.00 -15.29
C ALA A 267 20.69 2.44 -16.01
N PRO A 268 21.68 3.25 -16.43
CA PRO A 268 22.86 2.73 -17.10
C PRO A 268 23.74 1.86 -16.18
N LEU A 269 23.87 2.22 -14.90
CA LEU A 269 24.61 1.44 -13.91
C LEU A 269 23.97 0.07 -13.68
N LEU A 270 22.65 0.04 -13.63
CA LEU A 270 21.89 -1.18 -13.45
C LEU A 270 21.98 -2.05 -14.71
N GLU A 271 21.88 -1.48 -15.91
CA GLU A 271 22.02 -2.22 -17.17
C GLU A 271 23.37 -2.93 -17.28
N ASP A 272 24.47 -2.25 -16.92
CA ASP A 272 25.81 -2.82 -16.86
C ASP A 272 25.92 -3.89 -15.75
N ALA A 273 25.44 -3.59 -14.55
CA ALA A 273 25.48 -4.54 -13.43
C ALA A 273 24.72 -5.84 -13.72
N LEU A 274 23.61 -5.77 -14.46
CA LEU A 274 22.78 -6.91 -14.84
C LEU A 274 23.40 -7.78 -15.96
N GLN A 275 24.53 -7.38 -16.56
CA GLN A 275 25.29 -8.26 -17.46
C GLN A 275 25.92 -9.45 -16.70
N ASP A 276 26.19 -9.31 -15.40
CA ASP A 276 26.59 -10.44 -14.54
C ASP A 276 25.34 -11.28 -14.17
N PRO A 277 25.28 -12.56 -14.54
CA PRO A 277 24.13 -13.42 -14.24
C PRO A 277 23.80 -13.53 -12.75
N ARG A 278 24.78 -13.37 -11.86
CA ARG A 278 24.57 -13.40 -10.39
C ARG A 278 23.84 -12.15 -9.92
N ASN A 279 24.20 -11.00 -10.44
CA ASN A 279 23.51 -9.74 -10.18
C ASN A 279 22.11 -9.76 -10.77
N ALA A 280 21.94 -10.29 -11.98
CA ALA A 280 20.65 -10.46 -12.62
C ALA A 280 19.71 -11.33 -11.78
N ALA A 281 20.19 -12.48 -11.30
CA ALA A 281 19.43 -13.35 -10.41
C ALA A 281 19.08 -12.67 -9.08
N MET A 282 20.02 -11.93 -8.49
CA MET A 282 19.80 -11.21 -7.24
C MET A 282 18.79 -10.06 -7.40
N TYR A 283 18.87 -9.29 -8.48
CA TYR A 283 17.97 -8.17 -8.78
C TYR A 283 16.56 -8.63 -9.18
N ALA A 284 16.44 -9.81 -9.79
CA ALA A 284 15.14 -10.41 -10.08
C ALA A 284 14.37 -10.74 -8.80
N ARG A 285 15.05 -11.12 -7.71
CA ARG A 285 14.40 -11.55 -6.47
C ARG A 285 13.53 -10.46 -5.82
N PRO A 286 13.98 -9.20 -5.65
CA PRO A 286 13.16 -8.10 -5.17
C PRO A 286 11.83 -7.91 -5.87
N ARG A 287 11.70 -8.26 -7.16
CA ARG A 287 10.41 -8.20 -7.88
C ARG A 287 9.38 -9.14 -7.28
N ASP A 288 9.82 -10.33 -6.89
CA ASP A 288 8.96 -11.41 -6.39
C ASP A 288 8.79 -11.40 -4.87
N LEU A 289 9.51 -10.56 -4.13
CA LEU A 289 9.21 -10.34 -2.71
C LEU A 289 7.81 -9.73 -2.54
N LEU A 290 7.10 -10.09 -1.48
CA LEU A 290 5.74 -9.58 -1.21
C LEU A 290 5.77 -8.12 -0.79
N PHE A 291 6.66 -7.79 0.15
CA PHE A 291 7.05 -6.45 0.57
C PHE A 291 8.46 -6.53 1.17
N THR A 292 9.03 -5.38 1.53
CA THR A 292 10.31 -5.33 2.25
C THR A 292 10.15 -4.72 3.64
N VAL A 293 10.99 -5.15 4.58
CA VAL A 293 11.01 -4.71 5.98
C VAL A 293 12.43 -4.32 6.33
N SER A 294 12.63 -3.11 6.84
CA SER A 294 13.89 -2.65 7.41
C SER A 294 13.83 -2.72 8.93
N LEU A 295 14.77 -3.42 9.54
CA LEU A 295 14.85 -3.56 11.00
C LEU A 295 15.90 -2.60 11.56
N THR A 296 15.46 -1.64 12.38
CA THR A 296 16.33 -0.69 13.07
C THR A 296 16.37 -0.96 14.57
N ASP A 297 17.53 -0.75 15.18
CA ASP A 297 17.67 -0.74 16.64
C ASP A 297 17.85 0.67 17.20
N GLU A 298 17.76 1.68 16.34
CA GLU A 298 17.86 3.08 16.74
C GLU A 298 16.69 3.41 17.66
N VAL A 299 16.96 4.15 18.75
CA VAL A 299 15.93 4.71 19.63
C VAL A 299 15.96 6.21 19.38
N LEU A 300 14.92 6.72 18.73
CA LEU A 300 14.85 8.09 18.26
C LEU A 300 13.46 8.67 18.49
N GLU A 301 13.36 9.99 18.49
CA GLU A 301 12.07 10.68 18.39
C GLU A 301 11.45 10.43 17.01
N ASP A 302 10.12 10.37 16.95
CA ASP A 302 9.37 10.08 15.70
C ASP A 302 9.75 11.00 14.53
N ALA A 303 9.95 12.29 14.81
CA ALA A 303 10.35 13.26 13.80
C ALA A 303 11.74 12.96 13.21
N GLU A 304 12.66 12.44 14.02
CA GLU A 304 14.00 12.07 13.59
C GLU A 304 13.98 10.77 12.79
N HIS A 305 13.17 9.78 13.19
CA HIS A 305 12.92 8.60 12.37
C HIS A 305 12.36 8.96 10.98
N LEU A 306 11.33 9.83 10.92
CA LEU A 306 10.77 10.30 9.65
C LEU A 306 11.82 11.02 8.79
N ARG A 307 12.58 11.95 9.38
CA ARG A 307 13.65 12.67 8.69
C ARG A 307 14.64 11.68 8.10
N ARG A 308 15.08 10.72 8.89
CA ARG A 308 16.05 9.72 8.44
C ARG A 308 15.48 8.86 7.32
N LEU A 309 14.28 8.33 7.45
CA LEU A 309 13.62 7.52 6.41
C LEU A 309 13.48 8.27 5.08
N ALA A 310 13.18 9.56 5.13
CA ALA A 310 13.02 10.40 3.95
C ALA A 310 14.36 10.75 3.27
N PHE A 311 15.40 11.05 4.05
CA PHE A 311 16.63 11.67 3.53
C PHE A 311 17.86 10.76 3.52
N GLU A 312 17.88 9.68 4.31
CA GLU A 312 19.05 8.80 4.40
C GLU A 312 18.91 7.59 3.45
N PRO A 313 19.93 7.32 2.62
CA PRO A 313 19.90 6.19 1.71
C PRO A 313 19.92 4.86 2.48
N SER A 314 19.52 3.79 1.80
CA SER A 314 19.57 2.41 2.32
C SER A 314 18.60 2.08 3.46
N ARG A 315 17.69 2.99 3.83
CA ARG A 315 16.61 2.69 4.79
C ARG A 315 15.48 1.90 4.17
N VAL A 316 15.25 2.07 2.88
CA VAL A 316 14.26 1.33 2.10
C VAL A 316 14.85 1.02 0.73
N TRP A 317 14.30 0.01 0.06
CA TRP A 317 14.48 -0.13 -1.36
C TRP A 317 13.43 0.71 -2.09
N ALA A 318 13.80 1.92 -2.51
CA ALA A 318 12.85 2.94 -2.94
C ALA A 318 12.03 2.58 -4.20
N LEU A 319 12.45 1.56 -4.94
CA LEU A 319 11.77 1.06 -6.14
C LEU A 319 10.71 -0.02 -5.85
N ARG A 320 10.52 -0.39 -4.58
CA ARG A 320 9.52 -1.39 -4.16
C ARG A 320 8.18 -0.70 -3.90
N PRO A 321 7.05 -1.25 -4.38
CA PRO A 321 5.73 -0.67 -4.17
C PRO A 321 5.43 -0.39 -2.70
N ILE A 322 5.69 -1.37 -1.81
CA ILE A 322 5.47 -1.25 -0.37
C ILE A 322 6.71 -1.75 0.39
N SER A 323 7.18 -0.91 1.32
CA SER A 323 8.21 -1.19 2.30
C SER A 323 7.76 -0.78 3.70
N TYR A 324 8.26 -1.45 4.73
CA TYR A 324 8.05 -1.08 6.12
C TYR A 324 9.39 -0.86 6.81
N GLU A 325 9.47 0.07 7.75
CA GLU A 325 10.56 0.17 8.72
C GLU A 325 10.00 -0.10 10.12
N ILE A 326 10.67 -0.96 10.88
CA ILE A 326 10.23 -1.40 12.21
C ILE A 326 11.37 -1.19 13.20
N GLY A 327 11.11 -0.42 14.25
CA GLY A 327 11.98 -0.28 15.40
C GLY A 327 11.97 -1.55 16.25
N LEU A 328 13.13 -2.04 16.64
CA LEU A 328 13.23 -3.17 17.57
C LEU A 328 13.44 -2.72 19.02
N ARG A 329 13.78 -1.45 19.26
CA ARG A 329 14.08 -0.92 20.59
C ARG A 329 13.17 0.20 21.06
N ASP A 330 12.37 0.74 20.16
CA ASP A 330 11.30 1.70 20.40
C ASP A 330 10.04 1.24 19.67
N ASP A 331 9.00 2.09 19.69
CA ASP A 331 7.70 1.81 19.10
C ASP A 331 7.62 2.16 17.59
N TRP A 332 8.73 2.57 16.96
CA TRP A 332 8.75 3.01 15.56
C TRP A 332 8.16 1.95 14.63
N LEU A 333 7.27 2.41 13.76
CA LEU A 333 6.64 1.63 12.70
C LEU A 333 6.25 2.59 11.57
N CYS A 334 6.74 2.34 10.38
CA CYS A 334 6.49 3.21 9.24
C CYS A 334 6.27 2.40 7.97
N LEU A 335 5.39 2.90 7.12
CA LEU A 335 5.23 2.44 5.74
C LEU A 335 5.89 3.46 4.81
N HIS A 336 6.66 2.96 3.84
CA HIS A 336 7.15 3.72 2.71
C HIS A 336 6.57 3.12 1.42
N ALA A 337 6.02 3.98 0.54
CA ALA A 337 5.43 3.55 -0.72
C ALA A 337 6.11 4.19 -1.93
N GLU A 338 6.30 3.39 -2.97
CA GLU A 338 6.57 3.89 -4.31
C GLU A 338 5.25 4.42 -4.90
N HIS A 339 5.16 5.75 -4.98
CA HIS A 339 3.88 6.43 -5.13
C HIS A 339 3.24 6.25 -6.52
N SER A 340 4.00 5.86 -7.56
CA SER A 340 3.41 5.67 -8.89
C SER A 340 2.34 4.56 -8.93
N THR A 341 2.38 3.63 -7.98
CA THR A 341 1.49 2.47 -7.95
C THR A 341 0.27 2.61 -7.04
N VAL A 342 0.22 3.63 -6.17
CA VAL A 342 -0.76 3.68 -5.08
C VAL A 342 -1.00 5.10 -4.57
N ASP A 343 -2.25 5.42 -4.25
CA ASP A 343 -2.62 6.65 -3.55
C ASP A 343 -2.83 6.41 -2.05
N GLY A 344 -2.71 7.49 -1.26
CA GLY A 344 -2.77 7.43 0.20
C GLY A 344 -4.05 6.79 0.77
N ALA A 345 -5.20 6.94 0.11
CA ALA A 345 -6.45 6.34 0.57
C ALA A 345 -6.39 4.79 0.59
N THR A 346 -5.79 4.19 -0.45
CA THR A 346 -5.58 2.74 -0.53
C THR A 346 -4.63 2.26 0.56
N LEU A 347 -3.58 3.04 0.87
CA LEU A 347 -2.65 2.74 1.96
C LEU A 347 -3.35 2.75 3.32
N VAL A 348 -4.19 3.75 3.59
CA VAL A 348 -4.97 3.83 4.84
C VAL A 348 -5.90 2.62 4.98
N ALA A 349 -6.59 2.23 3.90
CA ALA A 349 -7.46 1.05 3.91
C ALA A 349 -6.66 -0.23 4.17
N ALA A 350 -5.50 -0.40 3.52
CA ALA A 350 -4.62 -1.55 3.75
C ALA A 350 -4.12 -1.63 5.20
N ILE A 351 -3.65 -0.51 5.77
CA ILE A 351 -3.21 -0.47 7.18
C ILE A 351 -4.36 -0.79 8.13
N ARG A 352 -5.56 -0.24 7.89
CA ARG A 352 -6.74 -0.57 8.68
C ARG A 352 -7.03 -2.07 8.68
N ARG A 353 -6.99 -2.71 7.50
CA ARG A 353 -7.15 -4.18 7.41
C ARG A 353 -6.08 -4.93 8.21
N MET A 354 -4.83 -4.46 8.21
CA MET A 354 -3.76 -5.08 9.01
C MET A 354 -4.02 -4.97 10.52
N GLN A 355 -4.64 -3.88 10.97
CA GLN A 355 -5.05 -3.69 12.36
C GLN A 355 -6.19 -4.64 12.75
N GLU A 356 -7.08 -4.98 11.82
CA GLU A 356 -8.25 -5.84 12.03
C GLU A 356 -7.93 -7.35 11.97
N VAL A 357 -6.76 -7.75 11.47
CA VAL A 357 -6.33 -9.17 11.46
C VAL A 357 -6.30 -9.72 12.89
N ALA A 358 -6.97 -10.84 13.14
CA ALA A 358 -6.91 -11.51 14.43
C ALA A 358 -5.57 -12.26 14.58
N GLU A 359 -5.05 -12.33 15.80
CA GLU A 359 -3.94 -13.21 16.14
C GLU A 359 -4.51 -14.48 16.77
N ASP A 360 -4.31 -15.63 16.14
CA ASP A 360 -4.73 -16.89 16.74
C ASP A 360 -3.91 -17.18 18.00
N ALA A 361 -4.60 -17.46 19.11
CA ALA A 361 -3.98 -17.73 20.40
C ALA A 361 -3.04 -18.96 20.40
N ASP A 362 -3.10 -19.82 19.38
CA ASP A 362 -2.35 -21.09 19.29
C ASP A 362 -1.64 -21.32 17.93
N GLY A 363 -1.44 -20.29 17.11
CA GLY A 363 -0.61 -20.42 15.90
C GLY A 363 -1.17 -21.32 14.79
N SER A 364 -2.49 -21.58 14.77
CA SER A 364 -3.21 -22.22 13.67
C SER A 364 -4.28 -21.29 13.15
N SER A 365 -4.20 -20.89 11.87
CA SER A 365 -5.19 -20.01 11.26
C SER A 365 -6.49 -20.74 10.93
N ARG A 366 -7.62 -20.19 11.39
CA ARG A 366 -8.95 -20.45 10.82
C ARG A 366 -9.67 -19.14 10.57
N VAL A 367 -10.19 -18.99 9.35
CA VAL A 367 -11.10 -17.89 8.98
C VAL A 367 -12.39 -18.04 9.79
N VAL A 368 -12.68 -17.09 10.68
CA VAL A 368 -13.98 -16.99 11.32
C VAL A 368 -14.94 -16.35 10.32
N SER A 369 -15.83 -17.16 9.76
CA SER A 369 -17.04 -16.66 9.10
C SER A 369 -17.94 -16.03 10.19
N GLY A 370 -18.04 -14.71 10.22
CA GLY A 370 -18.99 -14.02 11.09
C GLY A 370 -20.45 -14.33 10.67
N PRO A 371 -21.39 -14.46 11.62
CA PRO A 371 -22.78 -14.71 11.29
C PRO A 371 -23.43 -13.46 10.67
N THR A 372 -24.26 -13.73 9.66
CA THR A 372 -25.20 -12.80 9.04
C THR A 372 -26.12 -12.15 10.07
N SER A 373 -26.38 -10.86 9.87
CA SER A 373 -27.24 -10.00 10.67
C SER A 373 -28.64 -10.56 10.90
N ALA A 374 -29.10 -10.60 12.15
CA ALA A 374 -30.43 -10.17 12.59
C ALA A 374 -30.65 -10.59 14.05
N GLU A 375 -30.79 -9.63 14.97
CA GLU A 375 -31.70 -9.73 16.12
C GLU A 375 -31.76 -8.38 16.86
N ALA A 376 -32.66 -7.52 16.39
CA ALA A 376 -33.32 -6.55 17.24
C ALA A 376 -34.68 -7.15 17.62
N GLY A 377 -34.82 -7.56 18.88
CA GLY A 377 -35.99 -8.26 19.38
C GLY A 377 -37.25 -7.40 19.48
N ARG A 378 -38.39 -8.08 19.28
CA ARG A 378 -39.74 -7.93 19.87
C ARG A 378 -40.63 -8.81 18.98
N GLY A 379 -41.35 -9.83 19.41
CA GLY A 379 -41.78 -10.31 20.71
C GLY A 379 -43.12 -11.01 20.46
N VAL A 380 -43.34 -12.12 21.20
CA VAL A 380 -44.64 -12.72 21.52
C VAL A 380 -45.26 -13.74 20.53
N GLU A 381 -45.43 -14.95 21.11
CA GLU A 381 -46.47 -15.99 20.90
C GLU A 381 -46.38 -17.08 19.81
N ARG A 382 -45.91 -18.25 20.27
CA ARG A 382 -46.60 -19.56 20.36
C ARG A 382 -47.41 -20.10 19.16
N ALA A 383 -46.93 -21.27 18.72
CA ALA A 383 -47.62 -22.58 18.65
C ALA A 383 -48.00 -23.15 17.26
N ALA A 384 -47.39 -24.31 17.01
CA ALA A 384 -47.96 -25.58 16.54
C ALA A 384 -48.40 -25.77 15.07
N ALA A 385 -47.65 -26.67 14.42
CA ALA A 385 -48.09 -27.90 13.72
C ALA A 385 -49.19 -27.87 12.63
N GLY A 386 -48.91 -28.60 11.54
CA GLY A 386 -49.95 -29.34 10.80
C GLY A 386 -50.01 -29.11 9.29
N GLU A 387 -49.38 -30.03 8.56
CA GLU A 387 -49.85 -30.77 7.36
C GLU A 387 -50.96 -30.23 6.40
N ASN A 388 -50.74 -30.60 5.14
CA ASN A 388 -51.69 -30.90 4.04
C ASN A 388 -52.24 -29.78 3.11
N ARG A 389 -51.65 -29.71 1.91
CA ARG A 389 -52.19 -30.08 0.56
C ARG A 389 -53.71 -29.88 0.26
N PRO A 390 -54.14 -29.84 -1.03
CA PRO A 390 -54.04 -28.81 -2.08
C PRO A 390 -55.43 -28.48 -2.70
N GLU A 391 -55.45 -27.88 -3.91
CA GLU A 391 -56.61 -27.69 -4.82
C GLU A 391 -57.61 -26.59 -4.38
N GLU A 392 -58.23 -25.76 -5.23
CA GLU A 392 -58.77 -26.00 -6.56
C GLU A 392 -59.05 -24.65 -7.29
N ALA A 393 -58.84 -24.65 -8.60
CA ALA A 393 -59.70 -24.11 -9.67
C ALA A 393 -60.46 -22.76 -9.53
N ALA A 394 -60.13 -21.89 -10.50
CA ALA A 394 -61.02 -21.43 -11.57
C ALA A 394 -61.67 -20.03 -11.53
N SER A 395 -61.72 -19.52 -12.78
CA SER A 395 -62.69 -18.60 -13.37
C SER A 395 -62.46 -17.10 -13.14
N ARG A 396 -61.89 -16.40 -14.12
CA ARG A 396 -62.53 -15.83 -15.33
C ARG A 396 -63.41 -14.61 -15.04
N SER A 397 -62.99 -13.49 -15.62
CA SER A 397 -63.75 -12.46 -16.35
C SER A 397 -63.22 -11.09 -15.94
N SER A 398 -62.38 -10.44 -16.75
CA SER A 398 -62.82 -9.50 -17.81
C SER A 398 -63.89 -8.52 -17.34
N ILE A 399 -63.54 -7.22 -17.30
CA ILE A 399 -64.21 -6.14 -18.05
C ILE A 399 -63.43 -4.83 -17.90
N GLN A 400 -63.34 -4.14 -19.05
CA GLN A 400 -63.02 -2.73 -19.35
C GLN A 400 -62.95 -1.76 -18.16
N GLY A 401 -61.95 -0.89 -18.06
CA GLY A 401 -61.74 0.24 -18.99
C GLY A 401 -62.14 1.56 -18.29
N PRO A 402 -61.84 2.72 -18.89
CA PRO A 402 -60.85 3.67 -18.40
C PRO A 402 -61.46 4.90 -17.72
N THR A 403 -60.67 5.69 -16.99
CA THR A 403 -60.67 7.18 -17.03
C THR A 403 -59.69 7.79 -16.03
N GLU A 404 -58.67 8.46 -16.57
CA GLU A 404 -58.13 9.73 -16.04
C GLU A 404 -59.25 10.80 -15.98
N PRO A 405 -59.17 11.88 -15.17
CA PRO A 405 -58.03 12.81 -15.20
C PRO A 405 -57.65 13.54 -13.88
N ALA A 406 -56.40 14.03 -13.85
CA ALA A 406 -55.91 15.33 -13.37
C ALA A 406 -54.50 15.23 -12.79
#